data_AF-A0A211ZSB8-F1
#
_entry.id   AF-A0A211ZSB8-F1
#
_cell.length_a   1.000
_cell.length_b   1.000
_cell.length_c   1.000
_cell.angle_alpha   90.00
_cell.angle_beta   90.00
_cell.angle_gamma   90.00
#
_symmetry.space_group_name_H-M   'P 1'
#
loop_
_entity.id
_entity.type
_entity.pdbx_description
1 polymer ?
#
loop_
_entity_poly.entity_id
_entity_poly.type
_entity_poly.pdbx_seq_one_letter_code
_entity_poly.pdbx_strand_id
1 'polypeptide(L)'
;MLDDRTVTDLICRTYDAAIGNEDWTSLIDRLMQAIGGKAALLRWRGRPTMPAITINMDLAAQHVYDAHYSRLDPLWPLIRRLPPGSAVEDCALMPAQVLEQTEFYRGFMVPNGLGAGLSWYGLDPAGQPVALYIASPSRQASGTGEALRLLSVLAPHLSRAVTIEGRLAASSRTPSSGSTGRQPGLSPRERDCLARVARGASSKGIARQLALSVDTVNEYIGAAMRKLQASSRTEAVATALFLGLLNL
;
A
#
# COMPACT_ATOMS: atom_id res chain seq x y z
N MET A 1 -11.67 26.28 -10.44
CA MET A 1 -13.06 25.76 -10.44
C MET A 1 -12.94 24.30 -10.82
N LEU A 2 -13.46 23.39 -9.98
CA LEU A 2 -13.28 21.96 -10.16
C LEU A 2 -13.90 21.58 -11.50
N ASP A 3 -13.10 20.97 -12.38
CA ASP A 3 -13.60 20.49 -13.65
C ASP A 3 -14.48 19.25 -13.41
N ASP A 4 -15.77 19.36 -13.74
CA ASP A 4 -16.75 18.27 -13.58
C ASP A 4 -16.32 16.98 -14.28
N ARG A 5 -15.57 17.09 -15.40
CA ARG A 5 -15.02 15.92 -16.09
C ARG A 5 -13.97 15.22 -15.24
N THR A 6 -13.09 15.98 -14.60
CA THR A 6 -12.07 15.44 -13.69
C THR A 6 -12.69 14.78 -12.47
N VAL A 7 -13.71 15.39 -11.86
CA VAL A 7 -14.44 14.79 -10.72
C VAL A 7 -15.09 13.47 -11.14
N THR A 8 -15.80 13.47 -12.27
CA THR A 8 -16.50 12.29 -12.78
C THR A 8 -15.53 11.15 -13.11
N ASP A 9 -14.41 11.46 -13.78
CA ASP A 9 -13.32 10.50 -14.07
C ASP A 9 -12.81 9.84 -12.78
N LEU A 10 -12.47 10.64 -11.77
CA LEU A 10 -11.98 10.12 -10.48
C LEU A 10 -13.00 9.25 -9.76
N ILE A 11 -14.30 9.58 -9.83
CA ILE A 11 -15.37 8.75 -9.27
C ILE A 11 -15.43 7.38 -9.97
N CYS A 12 -15.43 7.36 -11.31
CA CYS A 12 -15.45 6.12 -12.08
C CYS A 12 -14.25 5.24 -11.73
N ARG A 13 -13.04 5.80 -11.77
CA ARG A 13 -11.79 5.12 -11.41
C ARG A 13 -11.80 4.58 -9.98
N THR A 14 -12.42 5.31 -9.06
CA THR A 14 -12.59 4.85 -7.67
C THR A 14 -13.39 3.55 -7.59
N TYR A 15 -14.44 3.41 -8.41
CA TYR A 15 -15.20 2.17 -8.49
C TYR A 15 -14.49 1.08 -9.29
N ASP A 16 -13.81 1.43 -10.37
CA ASP A 16 -13.01 0.46 -11.15
C ASP A 16 -11.88 -0.15 -10.32
N ALA A 17 -11.22 0.65 -9.48
CA ALA A 17 -10.22 0.17 -8.52
C ALA A 17 -10.82 -0.77 -7.46
N ALA A 18 -12.07 -0.52 -7.03
CA ALA A 18 -12.74 -1.35 -6.04
C ALA A 18 -13.07 -2.77 -6.54
N ILE A 19 -13.31 -2.91 -7.85
CA ILE A 19 -13.69 -4.18 -8.49
C ILE A 19 -12.51 -4.87 -9.20
N GLY A 20 -11.33 -4.25 -9.20
CA GLY A 20 -10.11 -4.81 -9.80
C GLY A 20 -9.94 -4.56 -11.30
N ASN A 21 -10.72 -3.65 -11.88
CA ASN A 21 -10.55 -3.20 -13.27
C ASN A 21 -9.44 -2.14 -13.41
N GLU A 22 -9.09 -1.48 -12.32
CA GLU A 22 -7.99 -0.53 -12.23
C GLU A 22 -7.15 -0.82 -10.97
N ASP A 23 -5.87 -0.43 -11.00
CA ASP A 23 -5.02 -0.47 -9.81
C ASP A 23 -5.20 0.80 -8.97
N TRP A 24 -5.28 0.63 -7.64
CA TRP A 24 -5.32 1.74 -6.69
C TRP A 24 -4.12 2.69 -6.87
N THR A 25 -2.95 2.19 -7.30
CA THR A 25 -1.79 3.03 -7.64
C THR A 25 -2.11 4.09 -8.69
N SER A 26 -2.80 3.70 -9.78
CA SER A 26 -3.20 4.60 -10.88
C SER A 26 -4.20 5.65 -10.41
N LEU A 27 -5.21 5.22 -9.65
CA LEU A 27 -6.20 6.12 -9.06
C LEU A 27 -5.54 7.16 -8.15
N ILE A 28 -4.64 6.72 -7.26
CA ILE A 28 -3.98 7.61 -6.30
C ILE A 28 -3.00 8.56 -6.99
N ASP A 29 -2.27 8.13 -8.02
CA ASP A 29 -1.45 9.03 -8.85
C ASP A 29 -2.31 10.10 -9.54
N ARG A 30 -3.42 9.70 -10.17
CA ARG A 30 -4.34 10.62 -10.83
C ARG A 30 -4.96 11.62 -9.85
N LEU A 31 -5.38 11.16 -8.68
CA LEU A 31 -5.91 12.01 -7.62
C LEU A 31 -4.87 12.99 -7.09
N MET A 32 -3.63 12.52 -6.84
CA MET A 32 -2.52 13.36 -6.42
C MET A 32 -2.24 14.46 -7.45
N GLN A 33 -2.20 14.12 -8.75
CA GLN A 33 -2.01 15.09 -9.83
C GLN A 33 -3.14 16.13 -9.87
N ALA A 34 -4.40 15.70 -9.74
CA ALA A 34 -5.55 16.60 -9.73
C ALA A 34 -5.55 17.56 -8.52
N ILE A 35 -5.02 17.10 -7.38
CA ILE A 35 -4.83 17.91 -6.17
C ILE A 35 -3.59 18.83 -6.26
N GLY A 36 -2.64 18.55 -7.16
CA GLY A 36 -1.34 19.22 -7.20
C GLY A 36 -0.40 18.77 -6.08
N GLY A 37 -0.55 17.53 -5.60
CA GLY A 37 0.31 16.92 -4.59
C GLY A 37 1.68 16.54 -5.15
N LYS A 38 2.66 16.42 -4.25
CA LYS A 38 4.00 15.95 -4.56
C LYS A 38 4.14 14.44 -4.46
N ALA A 39 3.59 13.88 -3.39
CA ALA A 39 3.64 12.47 -3.07
C ALA A 39 2.33 12.04 -2.42
N ALA A 40 1.98 10.78 -2.57
CA ALA A 40 0.76 10.21 -1.98
C ALA A 40 1.03 8.86 -1.33
N LEU A 41 0.30 8.56 -0.26
CA LEU A 41 0.36 7.30 0.47
C LEU A 41 -1.05 6.84 0.78
N LEU A 42 -1.42 5.64 0.34
CA LEU A 42 -2.64 4.95 0.76
C LEU A 42 -2.27 3.70 1.54
N ARG A 43 -2.87 3.52 2.72
CA ARG A 43 -2.56 2.38 3.59
C ARG A 43 -3.80 1.81 4.27
N TRP A 44 -3.95 0.49 4.17
CA TRP A 44 -4.85 -0.31 4.98
C TRP A 44 -4.11 -0.82 6.22
N ARG A 45 -4.38 -0.24 7.39
CA ARG A 45 -3.70 -0.63 8.63
C ARG A 45 -4.13 -2.01 9.14
N GLY A 46 -5.32 -2.47 8.77
CA GLY A 46 -5.81 -3.83 9.05
C GLY A 46 -5.19 -4.93 8.20
N ARG A 47 -4.42 -4.56 7.16
CA ARG A 47 -3.79 -5.50 6.22
C ARG A 47 -2.28 -5.29 6.26
N PRO A 48 -1.59 -5.62 7.37
CA PRO A 48 -0.16 -5.34 7.54
C PRO A 48 0.75 -6.04 6.52
N THR A 49 0.20 -7.02 5.82
CA THR A 49 0.86 -7.81 4.77
C THR A 49 0.78 -7.17 3.39
N MET A 50 -0.13 -6.19 3.23
CA MET A 50 -0.17 -5.33 2.05
C MET A 50 0.69 -4.10 2.35
N PRO A 51 1.77 -3.85 1.59
CA PRO A 51 2.52 -2.62 1.73
C PRO A 51 1.62 -1.42 1.45
N ALA A 52 2.02 -0.25 1.96
CA ALA A 52 1.37 0.99 1.54
C ALA A 52 1.54 1.16 0.03
N ILE A 53 0.52 1.71 -0.62
CA ILE A 53 0.65 2.24 -1.97
C ILE A 53 1.29 3.61 -1.83
N THR A 54 2.42 3.80 -2.50
CA THR A 54 3.21 5.04 -2.45
C THR A 54 3.43 5.58 -3.85
N ILE A 55 3.14 6.87 -4.06
CA ILE A 55 3.43 7.61 -5.29
C ILE A 55 4.49 8.66 -4.98
N ASN A 56 5.54 8.72 -5.80
CA ASN A 56 6.67 9.66 -5.66
C ASN A 56 7.34 9.66 -4.28
N MET A 57 7.32 8.51 -3.60
CA MET A 57 8.03 8.27 -2.34
C MET A 57 9.02 7.13 -2.56
N ASP A 58 10.27 7.32 -2.15
CA ASP A 58 11.25 6.24 -2.18
C ASP A 58 10.86 5.13 -1.18
N LEU A 59 11.03 3.87 -1.59
CA LEU A 59 10.84 2.71 -0.72
C LEU A 59 11.76 2.78 0.51
N ALA A 60 12.98 3.33 0.37
CA ALA A 60 13.88 3.54 1.50
C ALA A 60 13.29 4.52 2.52
N ALA A 61 12.70 5.63 2.05
CA ALA A 61 12.00 6.58 2.90
C ALA A 61 10.82 5.93 3.62
N GLN A 62 10.05 5.10 2.92
CA GLN A 62 8.93 4.37 3.52
C GLN A 62 9.38 3.42 4.65
N HIS A 63 10.49 2.70 4.46
CA HIS A 63 11.05 1.85 5.51
C HIS A 63 11.52 2.65 6.72
N VAL A 64 12.17 3.80 6.51
CA VAL A 64 12.57 4.70 7.60
C VAL A 64 11.35 5.22 8.35
N TYR A 65 10.26 5.55 7.64
CA TYR A 65 9.00 5.92 8.29
C TYR A 65 8.47 4.79 9.14
N ASP A 66 8.35 3.59 8.58
CA ASP A 66 7.75 2.45 9.28
C ASP A 66 8.55 2.06 10.53
N ALA A 67 9.89 2.06 10.43
CA ALA A 67 10.78 1.68 11.52
C ALA A 67 10.83 2.69 12.67
N HIS A 68 10.79 3.99 12.38
CA HIS A 68 11.01 5.05 13.39
C HIS A 68 9.83 6.03 13.47
N TYR A 69 9.55 6.74 12.38
CA TYR A 69 8.65 7.89 12.40
C TYR A 69 7.17 7.55 12.53
N SER A 70 6.76 6.31 12.25
CA SER A 70 5.36 5.86 12.41
C SER A 70 4.84 5.99 13.85
N ARG A 71 5.74 5.97 14.84
CA ARG A 71 5.44 6.19 16.27
C ARG A 71 5.49 7.66 16.67
N LEU A 72 6.22 8.47 15.90
CA LEU A 72 6.42 9.90 16.16
C LEU A 72 5.48 10.80 15.35
N ASP A 73 4.75 10.22 14.39
CA ASP A 73 3.77 10.90 13.56
C ASP A 73 2.66 11.55 14.44
N PRO A 74 2.65 12.89 14.55
CA PRO A 74 1.72 13.61 15.41
C PRO A 74 0.32 13.73 14.78
N LEU A 75 0.20 13.51 13.47
CA LEU A 75 -1.07 13.61 12.73
C LEU A 75 -1.90 12.34 12.90
N TRP A 76 -1.25 11.16 12.91
CA TRP A 76 -1.94 9.88 12.98
C TRP A 76 -2.91 9.73 14.20
N PRO A 77 -2.56 10.18 15.43
CA PRO A 77 -3.50 10.19 16.56
C PRO A 77 -4.70 11.13 16.42
N LEU A 78 -4.56 12.19 15.65
CA LEU A 78 -5.63 13.16 15.40
C LEU A 78 -6.56 12.66 14.29
N ILE A 79 -5.97 12.16 13.20
CA ILE A 79 -6.70 11.60 12.04
C ILE A 79 -7.65 10.48 12.48
N ARG A 80 -7.20 9.54 13.34
CA ARG A 80 -8.03 8.41 13.77
C ARG A 80 -9.24 8.78 14.63
N ARG A 81 -9.31 10.03 15.12
CA ARG A 81 -10.45 10.54 15.91
C ARG A 81 -11.52 11.17 15.02
N LEU A 82 -11.22 11.39 13.74
CA LEU A 82 -12.19 11.91 12.79
C LEU A 82 -13.29 10.89 12.53
N PRO A 83 -14.52 11.35 12.24
CA PRO A 83 -15.54 10.47 11.69
C PRO A 83 -15.02 9.75 10.43
N PRO A 84 -15.21 8.43 10.27
CA PRO A 84 -14.86 7.74 9.03
C PRO A 84 -15.54 8.38 7.83
N GLY A 85 -14.80 8.52 6.73
CA GLY A 85 -15.20 9.25 5.53
C GLY A 85 -14.80 10.73 5.54
N SER A 86 -14.05 11.21 6.54
CA SER A 86 -13.61 12.62 6.58
C SER A 86 -12.41 12.85 5.68
N ALA A 87 -12.44 13.95 4.93
CA ALA A 87 -11.27 14.59 4.33
C ALA A 87 -10.87 15.81 5.16
N VAL A 88 -9.59 16.01 5.38
CA VAL A 88 -9.08 17.08 6.24
C VAL A 88 -7.72 17.57 5.74
N GLU A 89 -7.41 18.82 6.03
CA GLU A 89 -6.07 19.37 5.85
C GLU A 89 -5.30 19.32 7.17
N ASP A 90 -3.99 19.07 7.11
CA ASP A 90 -3.15 18.96 8.31
C ASP A 90 -3.28 20.19 9.23
N CYS A 91 -3.42 21.39 8.65
CA CYS A 91 -3.55 22.65 9.39
C CYS A 91 -4.85 22.75 10.23
N ALA A 92 -5.90 22.02 9.86
CA ALA A 92 -7.14 21.94 10.62
C ALA A 92 -7.02 20.99 11.83
N LEU A 93 -6.07 20.06 11.79
CA LEU A 93 -5.77 19.16 12.91
C LEU A 93 -4.75 19.78 13.87
N MET A 94 -3.76 20.47 13.33
CA MET A 94 -2.65 21.02 14.08
C MET A 94 -2.07 22.24 13.35
N PRO A 95 -1.82 23.37 14.05
CA PRO A 95 -1.22 24.54 13.42
C PRO A 95 0.11 24.21 12.76
N ALA A 96 0.36 24.76 11.56
CA ALA A 96 1.56 24.49 10.78
C ALA A 96 2.85 24.74 11.61
N GLN A 97 2.87 25.80 12.41
CA GLN A 97 4.02 26.16 13.26
C GLN A 97 4.33 25.09 14.31
N VAL A 98 3.31 24.37 14.78
CA VAL A 98 3.47 23.26 15.74
C VAL A 98 4.00 22.02 14.99
N LEU A 99 3.40 21.68 13.86
CA LEU A 99 3.86 20.56 13.02
C LEU A 99 5.33 20.74 12.62
N GLU A 100 5.72 21.94 12.19
CA GLU A 100 7.08 22.30 11.78
C GLU A 100 8.13 22.18 12.89
N GLN A 101 7.71 22.16 14.15
CA GLN A 101 8.58 21.97 15.30
C GLN A 101 8.82 20.51 15.67
N THR A 102 8.03 19.59 15.13
CA THR A 102 8.12 18.16 15.46
C THR A 102 9.35 17.50 14.84
N GLU A 103 9.88 16.49 15.53
CA GLU A 103 10.94 15.62 14.99
C GLU A 103 10.47 14.94 13.69
N PHE A 104 9.20 14.53 13.64
CA PHE A 104 8.58 13.97 12.45
C PHE A 104 8.72 14.89 11.23
N TYR A 105 8.32 16.15 11.35
CA TYR A 105 8.38 17.07 10.22
C TYR A 105 9.82 17.34 9.77
N ARG A 106 10.72 17.63 10.72
CA ARG A 106 12.11 18.01 10.42
C ARG A 106 12.98 16.84 9.96
N GLY A 107 12.77 15.67 10.57
CA GLY A 107 13.57 14.48 10.35
C GLY A 107 13.06 13.57 9.23
N PHE A 108 11.76 13.63 8.91
CA PHE A 108 11.16 12.82 7.86
C PHE A 108 10.55 13.66 6.73
N MET A 109 9.64 14.59 7.02
CA MET A 109 8.94 15.29 5.95
C MET A 109 9.88 16.17 5.12
N VAL A 110 10.70 17.01 5.76
CA VAL A 110 11.60 17.95 5.06
C VAL A 110 12.66 17.23 4.21
N PRO A 111 13.39 16.20 4.69
CA PRO A 111 14.37 15.48 3.87
C PRO A 111 13.77 14.78 2.66
N ASN A 112 12.51 14.33 2.77
CA ASN A 112 11.75 13.76 1.65
C ASN A 112 11.03 14.84 0.81
N GLY A 113 11.25 16.12 1.14
CA GLY A 113 10.66 17.27 0.48
C GLY A 113 9.13 17.31 0.55
N LEU A 114 8.53 16.72 1.58
CA LEU A 114 7.10 16.68 1.82
C LEU A 114 6.66 17.93 2.60
N GLY A 115 5.66 18.63 2.11
CA GLY A 115 4.95 19.67 2.83
C GLY A 115 3.70 19.15 3.55
N ALA A 116 3.08 20.00 4.36
CA ALA A 116 1.76 19.73 4.93
C ALA A 116 0.74 19.42 3.82
N GLY A 117 -0.16 18.49 4.08
CA GLY A 117 -0.97 17.84 3.06
C GLY A 117 -2.43 17.68 3.44
N LEU A 118 -3.11 16.86 2.64
CA LEU A 118 -4.48 16.45 2.83
C LEU A 118 -4.55 14.99 3.23
N SER A 119 -5.42 14.68 4.18
CA SER A 119 -5.71 13.33 4.62
C SER A 119 -7.16 12.97 4.33
N TRP A 120 -7.41 11.76 3.86
CA TRP A 120 -8.71 11.10 3.96
C TRP A 120 -8.62 9.91 4.92
N TYR A 121 -9.60 9.78 5.80
CA TYR A 121 -9.70 8.72 6.79
C TYR A 121 -10.97 7.90 6.58
N GLY A 122 -10.84 6.58 6.50
CA GLY A 122 -11.95 5.63 6.37
C GLY A 122 -11.72 4.37 7.18
N LEU A 123 -12.70 3.48 7.15
CA LEU A 123 -12.64 2.15 7.73
C LEU A 123 -12.95 1.11 6.66
N ASP A 124 -12.30 -0.05 6.74
CA ASP A 124 -12.68 -1.22 5.96
C ASP A 124 -13.89 -1.95 6.59
N PRO A 125 -14.47 -2.97 5.92
CA PRO A 125 -15.60 -3.73 6.46
C PRO A 125 -15.34 -4.41 7.81
N ALA A 126 -14.08 -4.66 8.17
CA ALA A 126 -13.68 -5.23 9.46
C ALA A 126 -13.43 -4.15 10.53
N GLY A 127 -13.76 -2.89 10.24
CA GLY A 127 -13.55 -1.75 11.13
C GLY A 127 -12.08 -1.34 11.24
N GLN A 128 -11.22 -1.78 10.33
CA GLN A 128 -9.80 -1.46 10.36
C GLN A 128 -9.52 -0.13 9.65
N PRO A 129 -8.60 0.71 10.16
CA PRO A 129 -8.29 1.99 9.55
C PRO A 129 -7.74 1.90 8.13
N VAL A 130 -8.24 2.77 7.27
CA VAL A 130 -7.69 3.06 5.94
C VAL A 130 -7.44 4.55 5.85
N ALA A 131 -6.25 4.95 5.41
CA ALA A 131 -5.90 6.35 5.30
C ALA A 131 -5.16 6.65 4.00
N LEU A 132 -5.59 7.70 3.33
CA LEU A 132 -4.89 8.33 2.21
C LEU A 132 -4.27 9.63 2.71
N TYR A 133 -2.99 9.85 2.40
CA TYR A 133 -2.29 11.11 2.60
C TYR A 133 -1.75 11.62 1.27
N ILE A 134 -1.92 12.91 0.99
CA ILE A 134 -1.36 13.57 -0.19
C ILE A 134 -0.57 14.78 0.29
N ALA A 135 0.76 14.69 0.19
CA ALA A 135 1.69 15.73 0.63
C ALA A 135 1.78 16.87 -0.38
N SER A 136 1.83 18.11 0.09
CA SER A 136 2.10 19.28 -0.77
C SER A 136 3.57 19.33 -1.21
N PRO A 137 3.89 19.89 -2.39
CA PRO A 137 5.26 20.24 -2.77
C PRO A 137 5.84 21.42 -1.97
N SER A 138 4.99 22.27 -1.38
CA SER A 138 5.37 23.51 -0.67
C SER A 138 5.20 23.38 0.84
N ARG A 139 6.04 24.09 1.60
CA ARG A 139 5.89 24.25 3.07
C ARG A 139 4.65 25.07 3.43
N GLN A 140 4.22 25.97 2.53
CA GLN A 140 2.95 26.67 2.68
C GLN A 140 1.85 25.76 2.17
N ALA A 141 0.78 25.61 2.97
CA ALA A 141 -0.48 25.01 2.54
C ALA A 141 -0.78 25.49 1.11
N SER A 142 -1.00 24.55 0.19
CA SER A 142 -1.47 24.89 -1.14
C SER A 142 -2.86 25.51 -0.96
N GLY A 143 -2.88 26.83 -0.85
CA GLY A 143 -4.00 27.66 -0.41
C GLY A 143 -5.13 27.73 -1.42
N THR A 144 -5.63 26.57 -1.86
CA THR A 144 -6.94 26.50 -2.49
C THR A 144 -7.72 25.42 -1.77
N GLY A 145 -8.76 25.82 -1.03
CA GLY A 145 -9.77 24.88 -0.51
C GLY A 145 -10.41 24.02 -1.62
N GLU A 146 -10.07 24.24 -2.88
CA GLU A 146 -10.38 23.41 -4.03
C GLU A 146 -9.83 21.98 -3.91
N ALA A 147 -8.59 21.80 -3.48
CA ALA A 147 -8.00 20.48 -3.29
C ALA A 147 -8.73 19.69 -2.18
N LEU A 148 -9.01 20.34 -1.05
CA LEU A 148 -9.81 19.75 0.02
C LEU A 148 -11.25 19.48 -0.43
N ARG A 149 -11.86 20.38 -1.23
CA ARG A 149 -13.20 20.16 -1.80
C ARG A 149 -13.23 18.95 -2.72
N LEU A 150 -12.23 18.77 -3.59
CA LEU A 150 -12.13 17.60 -4.46
C LEU A 150 -12.05 16.31 -3.64
N LEU A 151 -11.14 16.26 -2.66
CA LEU A 151 -11.00 15.09 -1.79
C LEU A 151 -12.28 14.84 -0.97
N SER A 152 -12.95 15.90 -0.51
CA SER A 152 -14.22 15.80 0.22
C SER A 152 -15.36 15.26 -0.66
N VAL A 153 -15.42 15.67 -1.94
CA VAL A 153 -16.38 15.12 -2.92
C VAL A 153 -16.11 13.63 -3.16
N LEU A 154 -14.84 13.22 -3.24
CA LEU A 154 -14.45 11.82 -3.44
C LEU A 154 -14.55 10.94 -2.19
N ALA A 155 -14.47 11.51 -0.99
CA ALA A 155 -14.46 10.79 0.28
C ALA A 155 -15.59 9.75 0.48
N PRO A 156 -16.87 10.03 0.15
CA PRO A 156 -17.92 9.01 0.21
C PRO A 156 -17.72 7.88 -0.81
N HIS A 157 -17.16 8.18 -1.99
CA HIS A 157 -16.87 7.19 -3.02
C HIS A 157 -15.70 6.29 -2.62
N LEU A 158 -14.63 6.86 -2.04
CA LEU A 158 -13.51 6.11 -1.48
C LEU A 158 -13.96 5.15 -0.37
N SER A 159 -14.80 5.63 0.56
CA SER A 159 -15.37 4.80 1.63
C SER A 159 -16.16 3.62 1.07
N ARG A 160 -16.97 3.86 0.03
CA ARG A 160 -17.77 2.82 -0.61
C ARG A 160 -16.90 1.84 -1.40
N ALA A 161 -15.88 2.32 -2.11
CA ALA A 161 -14.93 1.51 -2.85
C ALA A 161 -14.16 0.56 -1.93
N VAL A 162 -13.62 1.05 -0.82
CA VAL A 162 -12.97 0.22 0.20
C VAL A 162 -13.93 -0.84 0.76
N THR A 163 -15.20 -0.49 0.96
CA THR A 163 -16.21 -1.44 1.41
C THR A 163 -16.48 -2.53 0.37
N ILE A 164 -16.61 -2.16 -0.91
CA ILE A 164 -16.82 -3.10 -2.03
C ILE A 164 -15.63 -4.04 -2.16
N GLU A 165 -14.42 -3.50 -2.21
CA GLU A 165 -13.16 -4.26 -2.35
C GLU A 165 -13.01 -5.26 -1.20
N GLY A 166 -13.25 -4.84 0.05
CA GLY A 166 -13.22 -5.73 1.20
C GLY A 166 -14.28 -6.85 1.16
N ARG A 167 -15.50 -6.56 0.68
CA ARG A 167 -16.56 -7.57 0.53
C ARG A 167 -16.27 -8.57 -0.60
N LEU A 168 -15.72 -8.10 -1.72
CA LEU A 168 -15.32 -8.97 -2.82
C LEU A 168 -14.16 -9.88 -2.40
N ALA A 169 -13.17 -9.34 -1.69
CA ALA A 169 -12.08 -10.14 -1.12
C ALA A 169 -12.59 -11.20 -0.13
N ALA A 170 -13.60 -10.88 0.68
CA ALA A 170 -14.23 -11.84 1.59
C ALA A 170 -15.06 -12.91 0.86
N SER A 171 -15.76 -12.54 -0.21
CA SER A 171 -16.63 -13.45 -0.98
C SER A 171 -15.84 -14.44 -1.84
N SER A 172 -14.69 -14.01 -2.37
CA SER A 172 -13.72 -14.88 -3.06
C SER A 172 -13.06 -15.89 -2.11
N ARG A 173 -13.22 -15.73 -0.79
CA ARG A 173 -12.82 -16.69 0.24
C ARG A 173 -14.01 -17.57 0.63
N THR A 174 -14.60 -18.31 -0.31
CA THR A 174 -15.46 -19.45 0.02
C THR A 174 -14.70 -20.42 0.93
N PRO A 175 -15.29 -20.95 2.02
CA PRO A 175 -14.62 -21.87 2.93
C PRO A 175 -14.57 -23.26 2.30
N SER A 176 -13.70 -23.46 1.31
CA SER A 176 -13.23 -24.80 0.98
C SER A 176 -12.25 -25.22 2.06
N SER A 177 -12.70 -26.16 2.89
CA SER A 177 -11.97 -26.93 3.90
C SER A 177 -10.43 -26.85 3.83
N GLY A 178 -9.83 -26.36 4.91
CA GLY A 178 -8.47 -26.74 5.35
C GLY A 178 -7.28 -26.29 4.50
N SER A 179 -6.85 -25.03 4.64
CA SER A 179 -5.41 -24.74 4.75
C SER A 179 -5.19 -23.37 5.40
N THR A 180 -4.40 -23.36 6.47
CA THR A 180 -4.00 -22.21 7.27
C THR A 180 -3.17 -21.20 6.46
N GLY A 181 -3.49 -19.91 6.61
CA GLY A 181 -2.56 -18.79 6.41
C GLY A 181 -2.14 -18.47 4.97
N ARG A 182 -3.03 -17.90 4.15
CA ARG A 182 -2.67 -17.34 2.84
C ARG A 182 -2.43 -15.82 2.94
N GLN A 183 -1.17 -15.42 2.93
CA GLN A 183 -0.72 -14.13 2.40
C GLN A 183 -0.54 -14.24 0.87
N PRO A 184 -0.56 -13.12 0.11
CA PRO A 184 -0.10 -13.09 -1.28
C PRO A 184 1.44 -13.16 -1.32
N GLY A 185 1.97 -14.32 -0.95
CA GLY A 185 3.37 -14.68 -1.06
C GLY A 185 3.50 -16.07 -1.69
N LEU A 186 4.75 -16.48 -1.97
CA LEU A 186 5.08 -17.82 -2.47
C LEU A 186 4.25 -18.89 -1.77
N SER A 187 3.70 -19.83 -2.53
CA SER A 187 3.03 -21.01 -1.96
C SER A 187 4.00 -21.80 -1.08
N PRO A 188 3.53 -22.62 -0.12
CA PRO A 188 4.42 -23.43 0.71
C PRO A 188 5.40 -24.28 -0.11
N ARG A 189 4.94 -24.83 -1.24
CA ARG A 189 5.76 -25.65 -2.16
C ARG A 189 6.77 -24.81 -2.95
N GLU A 190 6.37 -23.63 -3.42
CA GLU A 190 7.29 -22.68 -4.08
C GLU A 190 8.40 -22.24 -3.12
N ARG A 191 8.04 -21.92 -1.88
CA ARG A 191 8.96 -21.51 -0.81
C ARG A 191 9.91 -22.64 -0.43
N ASP A 192 9.40 -23.86 -0.26
CA ASP A 192 10.21 -25.06 0.02
C ASP A 192 11.26 -25.34 -1.06
N CYS A 193 10.87 -25.17 -2.34
CA CYS A 193 11.77 -25.32 -3.47
C CYS A 193 12.85 -24.23 -3.44
N LEU A 194 12.46 -22.95 -3.32
CA LEU A 194 13.41 -21.84 -3.27
C LEU A 194 14.35 -21.91 -2.06
N ALA A 195 13.88 -22.34 -0.89
CA ALA A 195 14.73 -22.52 0.30
C ALA A 195 15.81 -23.59 0.09
N ARG A 196 15.54 -24.62 -0.72
CA ARG A 196 16.52 -25.66 -1.06
C ARG A 196 17.46 -25.21 -2.17
N VAL A 197 16.97 -24.41 -3.13
CA VAL A 197 17.83 -23.71 -4.10
C VAL A 197 18.83 -22.79 -3.38
N ALA A 198 18.37 -22.04 -2.37
CA ALA A 198 19.22 -21.18 -1.55
C ALA A 198 20.33 -21.93 -0.80
N ARG A 199 20.10 -23.21 -0.46
CA ARG A 199 21.10 -24.12 0.14
C ARG A 199 21.96 -24.86 -0.88
N GLY A 200 21.89 -24.49 -2.16
CA GLY A 200 22.70 -25.07 -3.24
C GLY A 200 22.16 -26.40 -3.80
N ALA A 201 20.93 -26.80 -3.50
CA ALA A 201 20.37 -28.03 -4.04
C ALA A 201 20.00 -27.90 -5.52
N SER A 202 20.30 -28.94 -6.32
CA SER A 202 19.87 -29.05 -7.72
C SER A 202 18.40 -29.47 -7.81
N SER A 203 17.72 -29.21 -8.94
CA SER A 203 16.32 -29.63 -9.14
C SER A 203 16.11 -31.14 -8.91
N LYS A 204 17.10 -31.98 -9.28
CA LYS A 204 17.10 -33.42 -9.03
C LYS A 204 17.26 -33.77 -7.54
N GLY A 205 18.08 -33.02 -6.82
CA GLY A 205 18.23 -33.15 -5.36
C GLY A 205 16.96 -32.74 -4.62
N ILE A 206 16.35 -31.63 -5.03
CA ILE A 206 15.08 -31.12 -4.47
C ILE A 206 13.95 -32.12 -4.71
N ALA A 207 13.83 -32.65 -5.93
CA ALA A 207 12.85 -33.67 -6.28
C ALA A 207 12.94 -34.90 -5.36
N ARG A 208 14.16 -35.39 -5.11
CA ARG A 208 14.40 -36.50 -4.17
C ARG A 208 14.02 -36.15 -2.73
N GLN A 209 14.37 -34.95 -2.27
CA GLN A 209 14.10 -34.50 -0.90
C GLN A 209 12.61 -34.24 -0.61
N LEU A 210 11.84 -33.85 -1.64
CA LEU A 210 10.42 -33.52 -1.52
C LEU A 210 9.49 -34.63 -2.02
N ALA A 211 10.05 -35.77 -2.49
CA ALA A 211 9.31 -36.85 -3.14
C ALA A 211 8.42 -36.36 -4.31
N LEU A 212 9.01 -35.53 -5.19
CA LEU A 212 8.37 -34.97 -6.38
C LEU A 212 9.12 -35.36 -7.66
N SER A 213 8.51 -35.15 -8.83
CA SER A 213 9.23 -35.22 -10.10
C SER A 213 10.10 -33.97 -10.31
N VAL A 214 11.14 -34.08 -11.14
CA VAL A 214 11.99 -32.93 -11.49
C VAL A 214 11.20 -31.85 -12.22
N ASP A 215 10.25 -32.26 -13.07
CA ASP A 215 9.40 -31.34 -13.83
C ASP A 215 8.48 -30.53 -12.90
N THR A 216 7.86 -31.19 -11.93
CA THR A 216 7.03 -30.52 -10.91
C THR A 216 7.85 -29.55 -10.06
N VAL A 217 9.11 -29.87 -9.74
CA VAL A 217 10.02 -28.94 -9.05
C VAL A 217 10.35 -27.72 -9.92
N ASN A 218 10.63 -27.93 -11.21
CA ASN A 218 10.91 -26.83 -12.14
C ASN A 218 9.68 -25.94 -12.35
N GLU A 219 8.47 -26.50 -12.38
CA GLU A 219 7.22 -25.74 -12.41
C GLU A 219 7.05 -24.86 -11.17
N TYR A 220 7.30 -25.40 -9.96
CA TYR A 220 7.23 -24.61 -8.73
C TYR A 220 8.27 -23.49 -8.70
N ILE A 221 9.52 -23.75 -9.14
CA ILE A 221 10.55 -22.72 -9.23
C ILE A 221 10.17 -21.66 -10.27
N GLY A 222 9.65 -22.06 -11.44
CA GLY A 222 9.20 -21.13 -12.49
C GLY A 222 8.01 -20.29 -12.06
N ALA A 223 7.05 -20.86 -11.33
CA ALA A 223 5.93 -20.12 -10.75
C ALA A 223 6.42 -19.12 -9.69
N ALA A 224 7.37 -19.51 -8.85
CA ALA A 224 8.00 -18.63 -7.88
C ALA A 224 8.74 -17.46 -8.54
N MET A 225 9.53 -17.74 -9.58
CA MET A 225 10.23 -16.73 -10.38
C MET A 225 9.27 -15.72 -11.00
N ARG A 226 8.17 -16.18 -11.63
CA ARG A 226 7.14 -15.28 -12.18
C ARG A 226 6.51 -14.38 -11.12
N LYS A 227 6.19 -14.94 -9.94
CA LYS A 227 5.59 -14.18 -8.83
C LYS A 227 6.55 -13.15 -8.22
N LEU A 228 7.84 -13.44 -8.24
CA LEU A 228 8.89 -12.55 -7.74
C LEU A 228 9.47 -11.64 -8.83
N GLN A 229 8.94 -11.71 -10.06
CA GLN A 229 9.45 -11.03 -11.25
C GLN A 229 10.96 -11.25 -11.47
N ALA A 230 11.46 -12.42 -11.14
CA ALA A 230 12.87 -12.77 -11.26
C ALA A 230 13.17 -13.46 -12.60
N SER A 231 14.26 -13.02 -13.25
CA SER A 231 14.77 -13.58 -14.50
C SER A 231 15.62 -14.84 -14.29
N SER A 232 16.13 -15.05 -13.07
CA SER A 232 16.89 -16.25 -12.69
C SER A 232 16.47 -16.84 -11.35
N ARG A 233 16.77 -18.12 -11.12
CA ARG A 233 16.50 -18.79 -9.83
C ARG A 233 17.29 -18.18 -8.67
N THR A 234 18.48 -17.66 -8.94
CA THR A 234 19.33 -16.98 -7.94
C THR A 234 18.73 -15.64 -7.55
N GLU A 235 18.27 -14.87 -8.55
CA GLU A 235 17.53 -13.62 -8.33
C GLU A 235 16.24 -13.87 -7.54
N ALA A 236 15.49 -14.93 -7.86
CA ALA A 236 14.30 -15.31 -7.10
C ALA A 236 14.62 -15.60 -5.62
N VAL A 237 15.73 -16.26 -5.32
CA VAL A 237 16.18 -16.48 -3.93
C VAL A 237 16.51 -15.15 -3.26
N ALA A 238 17.27 -14.27 -3.93
CA ALA A 238 17.65 -12.97 -3.37
C ALA A 238 16.43 -12.09 -3.07
N THR A 239 15.49 -12.01 -4.02
CA THR A 239 14.23 -11.27 -3.85
C THR A 239 13.38 -11.86 -2.74
N ALA A 240 13.28 -13.20 -2.64
CA ALA A 240 12.50 -13.84 -1.59
C ALA A 240 13.10 -13.66 -0.19
N LEU A 241 14.44 -13.60 -0.05
CA LEU A 241 15.11 -13.25 1.21
C LEU A 241 14.87 -11.78 1.57
N PHE A 242 15.01 -10.88 0.59
CA PHE A 242 14.78 -9.45 0.78
C PHE A 242 13.34 -9.13 1.24
N LEU A 243 12.35 -9.82 0.66
CA LEU A 243 10.94 -9.67 1.02
C LEU A 243 10.55 -10.42 2.31
N GLY A 244 11.50 -11.07 3.00
CA GLY A 244 11.22 -11.86 4.22
C GLY A 244 10.36 -13.10 3.98
N LEU A 245 10.29 -13.57 2.73
CA LEU A 245 9.51 -14.75 2.33
C LEU A 245 10.29 -16.06 2.54
N LEU A 246 11.61 -15.97 2.75
CA LEU A 246 12.49 -17.07 3.13
C LEU A 246 13.27 -16.68 4.40
N ASN A 247 13.31 -17.60 5.35
CA ASN A 247 14.27 -17.58 6.46
C ASN A 247 15.14 -18.84 6.29
N LEU A 248 16.46 -18.67 6.27
CA LEU A 248 17.41 -19.75 6.01
C LEU A 248 17.89 -20.45 7.27
#